data_AF-A0A645FVG2-F1
#
_entry.id   AF-A0A645FVG2-F1
#
_cell.length_a   1.000
_cell.length_b   1.000
_cell.length_c   1.000
_cell.angle_alpha   90.00
_cell.angle_beta   90.00
_cell.angle_gamma   90.00
#
_symmetry.space_group_name_H-M   'P 1'
#
loop_
_entity.id
_entity.type
_entity.pdbx_description
1 polymer ?
#
loop_
_entity_poly.entity_id
_entity_poly.type
_entity_poly.pdbx_seq_one_letter_code
_entity_poly.pdbx_strand_id
1 'polypeptide(L)' 'MEEFWTNYIKNLNPGVTEILIHAAAEGDEIRAITGSAPKRIKELEFFTGDKLKQLIREEGIIVIGYRPLFELQRKERQRK' A
#
# COMPACT_ATOMS: atom_id res chain seq x y z
N MET A 1 -4.96 12.92 6.04
CA MET A 1 -4.65 11.74 5.20
C MET A 1 -3.72 10.78 5.92
N GLU A 2 -2.61 11.26 6.48
CA GLU A 2 -1.74 10.43 7.32
C GLU A 2 -2.48 9.74 8.48
N GLU A 3 -3.32 10.49 9.21
CA GLU A 3 -4.14 9.94 10.29
C GLU A 3 -5.08 8.82 9.80
N PHE A 4 -5.75 9.05 8.66
CA PHE A 4 -6.62 8.05 8.03
C PHE A 4 -5.85 6.75 7.75
N TRP A 5 -4.69 6.84 7.09
CA TRP A 5 -3.91 5.65 6.75
C TRP A 5 -3.30 4.99 7.97
N THR A 6 -2.85 5.78 8.96
CA THR A 6 -2.37 5.26 10.24
C THR A 6 -3.46 4.45 10.92
N ASN A 7 -4.67 4.99 11.03
CA ASN A 7 -5.80 4.31 11.64
C ASN A 7 -6.22 3.08 10.83
N TYR A 8 -6.22 3.16 9.50
CA TYR A 8 -6.53 2.02 8.64
C TYR A 8 -5.56 0.84 8.87
N ILE A 9 -4.25 1.13 8.89
CA ILE A 9 -3.21 0.12 9.06
C ILE A 9 -3.27 -0.54 10.45
N LYS A 10 -3.50 0.26 11.50
CA LYS A 10 -3.64 -0.25 12.88
C LYS A 10 -4.86 -1.14 13.10
N ASN A 11 -5.84 -1.09 12.21
CA ASN A 11 -7.08 -1.83 12.32
C ASN A 11 -7.22 -2.94 11.26
N LEU A 12 -6.10 -3.39 10.67
CA LEU A 12 -6.13 -4.53 9.76
C LEU A 12 -6.49 -5.81 10.52
N ASN A 13 -7.39 -6.60 9.94
CA ASN A 13 -7.72 -7.92 10.47
C ASN A 13 -6.62 -8.94 10.12
N PRO A 14 -6.42 -10.00 10.94
CA PRO A 14 -5.54 -11.10 10.58
C PRO A 14 -5.95 -11.72 9.23
N GLY A 15 -4.98 -11.91 8.34
CA GLY A 15 -5.21 -12.48 7.00
C GLY A 15 -4.40 -11.78 5.92
N VAL A 16 -4.89 -11.84 4.69
CA VAL A 16 -4.28 -11.17 3.52
C VAL A 16 -5.14 -9.95 3.18
N THR A 17 -4.53 -8.77 3.17
CA THR A 17 -5.17 -7.53 2.74
C THR A 17 -4.40 -6.94 1.56
N GLU A 18 -5.13 -6.49 0.54
CA GLU A 18 -4.60 -5.74 -0.59
C GLU A 18 -5.02 -4.27 -0.45
N ILE A 19 -4.04 -3.36 -0.53
CA ILE A 19 -4.30 -1.91 -0.49
C ILE A 19 -3.95 -1.33 -1.86
N LEU A 20 -4.96 -0.77 -2.53
CA LEU A 20 -4.77 -0.05 -3.78
C LEU A 20 -4.62 1.46 -3.51
N ILE A 21 -3.54 2.05 -4.02
CA ILE A 21 -3.26 3.50 -3.92
C ILE A 21 -2.97 4.09 -5.30
N HIS A 22 -3.06 5.41 -5.41
CA HIS A 22 -2.77 6.17 -6.62
C HIS A 22 -1.64 7.18 -6.36
N ALA A 23 -0.48 6.69 -5.93
CA ALA A 23 0.67 7.55 -5.65
C ALA A 23 1.15 8.30 -6.90
N ALA A 24 1.37 9.61 -6.79
CA ALA A 24 1.91 10.43 -7.87
C ALA A 24 2.87 11.49 -7.32
N ALA A 25 3.94 11.78 -8.08
CA ALA A 25 4.83 12.90 -7.75
C ALA A 25 4.12 14.24 -7.95
N GLU A 26 4.49 15.24 -7.15
CA GLU A 26 3.98 16.60 -7.33
C GLU A 26 4.51 17.22 -8.63
N GLY A 27 3.63 17.87 -9.38
CA GLY A 27 4.00 18.61 -10.58
C GLY A 27 2.78 19.17 -11.32
N ASP A 28 3.05 20.04 -12.28
CA ASP A 28 2.02 20.66 -13.11
C ASP A 28 1.26 19.62 -13.95
N GLU A 29 1.96 18.58 -14.41
CA GLU A 29 1.38 17.49 -15.19
C GLU A 29 0.24 16.78 -14.43
N ILE A 30 0.48 16.31 -13.20
CA ILE A 30 -0.56 15.59 -12.46
C ILE A 30 -1.74 16.51 -12.10
N ARG A 31 -1.47 17.80 -11.84
CA ARG A 31 -2.48 18.81 -11.55
C ARG A 31 -3.36 19.10 -12.77
N ALA A 32 -2.79 19.04 -13.98
CA ALA A 32 -3.53 19.17 -15.22
C ALA A 32 -4.35 17.91 -15.56
N ILE A 33 -3.83 16.71 -15.24
CA ILE A 33 -4.49 15.43 -15.57
C ILE A 33 -5.69 15.13 -14.67
N THR A 34 -5.65 15.51 -13.39
CA THR A 34 -6.70 15.11 -12.46
C THR A 34 -6.90 16.08 -11.28
N GLY A 35 -8.17 16.38 -10.97
CA GLY A 35 -8.54 17.10 -9.74
C GLY A 35 -8.21 16.33 -8.45
N SER A 36 -7.91 15.03 -8.54
CA SER A 36 -7.47 14.22 -7.39
C SER A 36 -5.98 14.35 -7.07
N ALA A 37 -5.22 15.18 -7.80
CA ALA A 37 -3.78 15.36 -7.62
C ALA A 37 -3.35 15.58 -6.16
N PRO A 38 -4.03 16.43 -5.34
CA PRO A 38 -3.63 16.63 -3.95
C PRO A 38 -3.65 15.34 -3.12
N LYS A 39 -4.63 14.44 -3.37
CA LYS A 39 -4.72 13.14 -2.67
C LYS A 39 -3.58 12.21 -3.10
N ARG A 40 -3.32 12.12 -4.41
CA ARG A 40 -2.28 11.24 -4.99
C ARG A 40 -0.88 11.58 -4.51
N ILE A 41 -0.59 12.88 -4.38
CA ILE A 41 0.67 13.39 -3.84
C ILE A 41 0.81 12.98 -2.36
N LYS A 42 -0.26 13.16 -1.57
CA LYS A 42 -0.26 12.76 -0.15
C LYS A 42 -0.20 11.24 0.06
N GLU A 43 -0.73 10.45 -0.87
CA GLU A 43 -0.53 9.00 -0.87
C GLU A 43 0.95 8.65 -1.13
N LEU A 44 1.60 9.29 -2.11
CA LEU A 44 3.04 9.07 -2.35
C LEU A 44 3.87 9.41 -1.10
N GLU A 45 3.63 10.57 -0.48
CA GLU A 45 4.33 11.00 0.73
C GLU A 45 4.17 9.97 1.87
N PHE A 46 2.95 9.52 2.15
CA PHE A 46 2.70 8.57 3.24
C PHE A 46 3.34 7.21 2.97
N PHE A 47 3.17 6.66 1.76
CA PHE A 47 3.62 5.31 1.42
C PHE A 47 5.12 5.19 1.17
N THR A 48 5.82 6.31 1.05
CA THR A 48 7.30 6.36 0.99
C THR A 48 7.94 6.87 2.29
N GLY A 49 7.14 7.40 3.21
CA GLY A 49 7.60 7.96 4.47
C GLY A 49 7.96 6.92 5.54
N ASP A 50 8.73 7.37 6.53
CA ASP A 50 9.18 6.50 7.64
C ASP A 50 8.05 6.08 8.57
N LYS A 51 6.95 6.83 8.60
CA LYS A 51 5.75 6.51 9.38
C LYS A 51 5.17 5.15 9.00
N LEU A 52 5.01 4.88 7.70
CA LEU A 52 4.52 3.58 7.23
C LEU A 52 5.49 2.46 7.63
N LYS A 53 6.80 2.67 7.47
CA LYS A 53 7.82 1.68 7.87
C LYS A 53 7.75 1.35 9.36
N GLN A 54 7.49 2.36 10.20
CA GLN A 54 7.30 2.16 11.64
C GLN A 54 6.03 1.34 11.92
N LEU A 55 4.89 1.72 11.32
CA LEU A 55 3.63 1.01 11.51
C LEU A 55 3.72 -0.46 11.07
N ILE A 56 4.37 -0.75 9.94
CA ILE A 56 4.59 -2.12 9.48
C ILE A 56 5.33 -2.96 10.53
N ARG A 57 6.35 -2.39 11.18
CA ARG A 57 7.11 -3.07 12.23
C ARG A 57 6.31 -3.25 13.52
N GLU A 58 5.61 -2.19 13.97
CA GLU A 58 4.84 -2.19 15.21
C GLU A 58 3.65 -3.15 15.16
N GLU A 59 2.94 -3.18 14.03
CA GLU A 59 1.76 -4.02 13.82
C GLU A 59 2.11 -5.44 13.32
N GLY A 60 3.40 -5.77 13.18
CA GLY A 60 3.85 -7.10 12.73
C GLY A 60 3.41 -7.46 11.30
N ILE A 61 3.26 -6.47 10.42
CA ILE A 61 2.75 -6.66 9.07
C ILE A 61 3.86 -7.22 8.17
N ILE A 62 3.51 -8.25 7.39
CA ILE A 62 4.39 -8.83 6.38
C ILE A 62 3.99 -8.27 5.01
N VAL A 63 4.83 -7.40 4.45
CA VAL A 63 4.61 -6.86 3.10
C VAL A 63 5.06 -7.88 2.07
N ILE A 64 4.16 -8.26 1.18
CA ILE A 64 4.43 -9.15 0.05
C ILE A 64 3.98 -8.50 -1.26
N GLY A 65 4.65 -8.87 -2.36
CA GLY A 65 4.13 -8.63 -3.71
C GLY A 65 3.34 -9.83 -4.23
N TYR A 66 2.87 -9.75 -5.48
CA TYR A 66 2.14 -10.86 -6.11
C TYR A 66 3.03 -12.06 -6.47
N ARG A 67 4.35 -11.89 -6.56
CA ARG A 67 5.24 -12.97 -7.01
C ARG A 67 5.23 -14.19 -6.05
N PRO A 68 5.40 -14.03 -4.73
CA PRO A 68 5.24 -15.14 -3.78
C PRO A 68 3.86 -15.81 -3.84
N LEU A 69 2.78 -15.03 -4.02
CA LEU A 69 1.42 -15.57 -4.16
C LEU A 69 1.27 -16.43 -5.41
N PHE A 70 1.80 -15.94 -6.53
CA PHE A 70 1.82 -16.67 -7.80
C PHE A 70 2.62 -17.98 -7.69
N GLU A 71 3.79 -17.95 -7.07
CA GLU A 71 4.63 -19.14 -6.88
C GLU A 71 3.97 -20.17 -5.97
N LEU A 72 3.31 -19.71 -4.89
CA LEU A 72 2.49 -20.57 -4.02
C LEU A 72 1.36 -21.23 -4.82
N GLN A 73 0.61 -20.45 -5.61
CA GLN A 73 -0.48 -20.97 -6.43
C GLN A 73 0.01 -22.04 -7.43
N ARG A 74 1.17 -21.85 -8.07
CA ARG A 74 1.74 -22.84 -8.99
C ARG A 74 2.12 -24.13 -8.28
N LYS A 75 2.77 -24.05 -7.12
CA LYS A 75 3.14 -25.23 -6.31
C LYS A 75 1.90 -26.01 -5.88
N GLU A 76 0.86 -25.33 -5.42
CA GLU A 76 -0.39 -25.97 -5.01
C GLU A 76 -1.12 -26.65 -6.17
N ARG A 77 -1.07 -26.09 -7.39
CA ARG A 77 -1.64 -26.74 -8.59
C ARG A 77 -0.90 -28.00 -9.02
N GLN A 78 0.41 -28.09 -8.76
CA GLN A 78 1.23 -29.27 -9.10
C GLN A 78 1.10 -30.42 -8.09
N ARG A 79 0.59 -30.12 -6.88
CA ARG A 79 0.32 -31.10 -5.82
C ARG A 79 -1.01 -31.82 -5.99
N LYS A 80 -1.90 -31.28 -6.84
CA LYS A 80 -3.18 -31.88 -7.22
C LYS A 80 -3.01 -32.68 -8.50
#